data_AF-A0A1E1M810-F1
#
_entry.id   AF-A0A1E1M810-F1
#
_cell.length_a   1.000
_cell.length_b   1.000
_cell.length_c   1.000
_cell.angle_alpha   90.00
_cell.angle_beta   90.00
_cell.angle_gamma   90.00
#
_symmetry.space_group_name_H-M   'P 1'
#
loop_
_entity.id
_entity.type
_entity.pdbx_description
1 polymer ?
#
loop_
_entity_poly.entity_id
_entity_poly.type
_entity_poly.pdbx_seq_one_letter_code
_entity_poly.pdbx_strand_id
1 'polypeptide(L)'
;MDGFHHPLKHLNSLLDPLHALARRGAPFTFNSSAYLSLVQSLRSPPTTNPSQTSIPTISAPSFSHTTKDPLPNTIPIPSTSHILIFEGNYLSLCTIPIPSSPPGTEPDPNWEKAGDLMDEHWFVEVDEEVAAKRLVARHVKSGVAPTEEEAWKRVKENDLLNGRDIVRGRRKGIDEIVVSKEDDGWRADGEE
;
A
#
# COMPACT_ATOMS: atom_id res chain seq x y z
N MET A 1 3.26 2.16 2.80
CA MET A 1 3.27 1.98 1.32
C MET A 1 2.80 3.24 0.56
N ASP A 2 1.94 4.07 1.15
CA ASP A 2 1.26 5.18 0.45
C ASP A 2 2.17 6.18 -0.25
N GLY A 3 3.39 6.44 0.27
CA GLY A 3 4.34 7.32 -0.40
C GLY A 3 4.84 6.82 -1.76
N PHE A 4 4.55 5.57 -2.11
CA PHE A 4 4.86 4.99 -3.42
C PHE A 4 3.71 5.12 -4.43
N HIS A 5 2.59 5.78 -4.11
CA HIS A 5 1.60 6.13 -5.14
C HIS A 5 2.28 6.89 -6.28
N HIS A 6 1.89 6.59 -7.52
CA HIS A 6 2.26 7.46 -8.61
C HIS A 6 1.66 8.87 -8.40
N PRO A 7 2.43 9.94 -8.71
CA PRO A 7 1.90 11.29 -8.68
C PRO A 7 0.71 11.44 -9.62
N LEU A 8 -0.24 12.31 -9.30
CA LEU A 8 -1.39 12.62 -10.15
C LEU A 8 -0.95 13.00 -11.57
N LYS A 9 0.15 13.75 -11.70
CA LYS A 9 0.72 14.10 -13.00
C LYS A 9 1.08 12.86 -13.84
N HIS A 10 1.61 11.82 -13.21
CA HIS A 10 1.93 10.56 -13.90
C HIS A 10 0.66 9.83 -14.30
N LEU A 11 -0.31 9.68 -13.39
CA LEU A 11 -1.59 9.02 -13.70
C LEU A 11 -2.33 9.72 -14.86
N ASN A 12 -2.29 11.06 -14.90
CA ASN A 12 -2.87 11.84 -15.99
C ASN A 12 -2.14 11.69 -17.35
N SER A 13 -0.91 11.15 -17.35
CA SER A 13 -0.12 10.91 -18.57
C SER A 13 -0.25 9.50 -19.12
N LEU A 14 -0.96 8.60 -18.42
CA LEU A 14 -1.22 7.24 -18.88
C LEU A 14 -2.17 7.22 -20.07
N LEU A 15 -2.25 6.09 -20.76
CA LEU A 15 -3.09 5.92 -21.95
C LEU A 15 -4.58 6.14 -21.66
N ASP A 16 -5.05 5.72 -20.49
CA ASP A 16 -6.41 5.99 -19.99
C ASP A 16 -6.35 6.66 -18.59
N PRO A 17 -6.24 7.99 -18.55
CA PRO A 17 -6.21 8.75 -17.30
C PRO A 17 -7.46 8.58 -16.44
N LEU A 18 -8.64 8.49 -17.06
CA LEU A 18 -9.91 8.39 -16.35
C LEU A 18 -9.98 7.07 -15.59
N HIS A 19 -9.61 5.96 -16.25
CA HIS A 19 -9.51 4.67 -15.60
C HIS A 19 -8.45 4.66 -14.49
N ALA A 20 -7.25 5.19 -14.75
CA ALA A 20 -6.17 5.21 -13.77
C ALA A 20 -6.54 6.01 -12.50
N LEU A 21 -7.23 7.15 -12.66
CA LEU A 21 -7.72 7.95 -11.54
C LEU A 21 -8.89 7.26 -10.81
N ALA A 22 -9.82 6.65 -11.55
CA ALA A 22 -10.93 5.89 -10.96
C ALA A 22 -10.42 4.70 -10.13
N ARG A 23 -9.35 4.04 -10.62
CA ARG A 23 -8.68 2.90 -9.97
C ARG A 23 -7.51 3.30 -9.09
N ARG A 24 -7.34 4.58 -8.76
CA ARG A 24 -6.27 5.01 -7.85
C ARG A 24 -6.41 4.26 -6.52
N GLY A 25 -5.32 3.61 -6.12
CA GLY A 25 -5.28 2.65 -5.03
C GLY A 25 -5.06 1.20 -5.50
N ALA A 26 -5.29 0.86 -6.77
CA ALA A 26 -4.95 -0.44 -7.36
C ALA A 26 -3.42 -0.62 -7.53
N PRO A 27 -2.89 -1.86 -7.64
CA PRO A 27 -1.44 -2.11 -7.66
C PRO A 27 -0.68 -1.31 -8.71
N PHE A 28 -1.21 -1.22 -9.94
CA PHE A 28 -0.57 -0.50 -11.05
C PHE A 28 -0.50 1.02 -10.86
N THR A 29 -1.19 1.57 -9.84
CA THR A 29 -1.17 3.01 -9.52
C THR A 29 -0.08 3.37 -8.52
N PHE A 30 0.80 2.42 -8.19
CA PHE A 30 1.98 2.60 -7.35
C PHE A 30 3.27 2.34 -8.14
N ASN A 31 4.33 3.04 -7.75
CA ASN A 31 5.67 2.82 -8.24
C ASN A 31 6.33 1.66 -7.47
N SER A 32 5.96 0.43 -7.84
CA SER A 32 6.47 -0.81 -7.25
C SER A 32 8.00 -0.97 -7.40
N SER A 33 8.57 -0.46 -8.50
CA SER A 33 10.02 -0.47 -8.74
C SER A 33 10.77 0.40 -7.73
N ALA A 34 10.25 1.59 -7.41
CA ALA A 34 10.84 2.44 -6.36
C ALA A 34 10.68 1.80 -4.97
N TYR A 35 9.56 1.12 -4.72
CA TYR A 35 9.36 0.37 -3.48
C TYR A 35 10.38 -0.76 -3.33
N LEU A 36 10.53 -1.61 -4.35
CA LEU A 36 11.53 -2.67 -4.39
C LEU A 36 12.95 -2.12 -4.20
N SER A 37 13.28 -1.02 -4.87
CA SER A 37 14.60 -0.38 -4.76
C SER A 37 14.91 0.08 -3.32
N LEU A 38 13.91 0.62 -2.61
CA LEU A 38 14.05 0.98 -1.19
C LEU A 38 14.31 -0.27 -0.34
N VAL A 39 13.51 -1.32 -0.51
CA VAL A 39 13.64 -2.57 0.26
C VAL A 39 15.02 -3.20 0.03
N GLN A 40 15.48 -3.27 -1.23
CA GLN A 40 16.82 -3.76 -1.58
C GLN A 40 17.93 -2.93 -0.92
N SER A 41 17.78 -1.60 -0.89
CA SER A 41 18.75 -0.70 -0.25
C SER A 41 18.82 -0.91 1.26
N LEU A 42 17.69 -1.16 1.91
CA LEU A 42 17.61 -1.40 3.36
C LEU A 42 18.10 -2.80 3.75
N ARG A 43 17.94 -3.79 2.87
CA ARG A 43 18.42 -5.16 3.09
C ARG A 43 19.92 -5.31 2.84
N SER A 44 20.48 -4.46 1.98
CA SER A 44 21.91 -4.49 1.66
C SER A 44 22.74 -4.11 2.89
N PRO A 45 23.86 -4.82 3.16
CA PRO A 45 24.77 -4.42 4.22
C PRO A 45 25.23 -2.97 4.02
N PRO A 46 25.39 -2.19 5.09
CA PRO A 46 25.90 -0.84 4.99
C PRO A 46 27.24 -0.78 4.27
N THR A 47 27.29 -0.17 3.08
CA THR A 47 28.55 0.06 2.39
C THR A 47 29.25 1.25 3.02
N THR A 48 30.24 1.01 3.88
CA THR A 48 31.11 2.06 4.40
C THR A 48 32.31 2.20 3.46
N ASN A 49 32.46 3.35 2.79
CA ASN A 49 33.75 3.70 2.23
C ASN A 49 34.77 3.88 3.37
N PRO A 50 36.07 3.58 3.16
CA PRO A 50 37.11 3.78 4.17
C PRO A 50 37.22 5.21 4.72
N SER A 51 36.68 6.19 3.97
CA SER A 51 36.60 7.60 4.34
C SER A 51 35.29 8.02 5.02
N GLN A 52 34.28 7.13 5.12
CA GLN A 52 33.02 7.44 5.78
C GLN A 52 33.07 7.10 7.26
N THR A 53 32.81 8.10 8.10
CA THR A 53 32.75 7.96 9.57
C THR A 53 31.38 7.49 10.08
N SER A 54 30.36 7.44 9.21
CA SER A 54 29.00 7.01 9.55
C SER A 54 28.26 6.44 8.35
N ILE A 55 27.39 5.46 8.60
CA ILE A 55 26.48 4.89 7.60
C ILE A 55 25.38 5.92 7.28
N PRO A 56 25.12 6.24 6.00
CA PRO A 56 24.13 7.24 5.63
C PRO A 56 22.70 6.82 5.98
N THR A 57 21.86 7.80 6.34
CA THR A 57 20.41 7.62 6.47
C THR A 57 19.79 7.38 5.10
N ILE A 58 18.94 6.36 5.00
CA ILE A 58 18.09 6.11 3.83
C ILE A 58 16.75 6.82 4.07
N SER A 59 16.15 7.39 3.04
CA SER A 59 14.84 8.03 3.15
C SER A 59 13.78 7.34 2.31
N ALA A 60 12.61 7.13 2.89
CA ALA A 60 11.41 6.68 2.20
C ALA A 60 10.49 7.86 1.86
N PRO A 61 9.65 7.76 0.82
CA PRO A 61 8.62 8.76 0.54
C PRO A 61 7.44 8.64 1.52
N SER A 62 6.80 9.76 1.84
CA SER A 62 5.49 9.81 2.51
C SER A 62 4.38 10.19 1.53
N PHE A 63 3.13 10.26 1.99
CA PHE A 63 2.00 10.71 1.20
C PHE A 63 1.31 11.89 1.89
N SER A 64 0.98 12.92 1.12
CA SER A 64 0.25 14.09 1.61
C SER A 64 -1.24 13.92 1.34
N HIS A 65 -2.06 13.80 2.40
CA HIS A 65 -3.52 13.73 2.26
C HIS A 65 -4.14 15.07 1.82
N THR A 66 -3.46 16.18 2.08
CA THR A 66 -3.88 17.52 1.65
C THR A 66 -3.75 17.70 0.14
N THR A 67 -2.57 17.37 -0.41
CA THR A 67 -2.32 17.50 -1.86
C THR A 67 -2.69 16.24 -2.65
N LYS A 68 -3.01 15.15 -1.95
CA LYS A 68 -3.29 13.83 -2.51
C LYS A 68 -2.16 13.33 -3.42
N ASP A 69 -0.91 13.55 -3.03
CA ASP A 69 0.28 13.18 -3.81
C ASP A 69 1.46 12.77 -2.91
N PRO A 70 2.39 11.95 -3.44
CA PRO A 70 3.57 11.50 -2.69
C PRO A 70 4.55 12.65 -2.44
N LEU A 71 5.23 12.61 -1.29
CA LEU A 71 6.32 13.51 -0.92
C LEU A 71 7.63 12.70 -0.88
N PRO A 72 8.60 12.98 -1.76
CA PRO A 72 9.84 12.21 -1.81
C PRO A 72 10.74 12.49 -0.59
N ASN A 73 11.44 11.45 -0.12
CA ASN A 73 12.51 11.53 0.87
C ASN A 73 12.15 12.18 2.22
N THR A 74 10.91 12.03 2.68
CA THR A 74 10.39 12.67 3.90
C THR A 74 10.42 11.80 5.15
N ILE A 75 10.55 10.47 5.02
CA ILE A 75 10.63 9.55 6.15
C ILE A 75 12.07 9.08 6.29
N PRO A 76 12.85 9.61 7.26
CA PRO A 76 14.21 9.16 7.47
C PRO A 76 14.24 7.78 8.14
N ILE A 77 15.13 6.92 7.67
CA ILE A 77 15.41 5.59 8.22
C ILE A 77 16.90 5.60 8.63
N PRO A 78 17.20 5.94 9.89
CA PRO A 78 18.57 5.95 10.40
C PRO A 78 19.19 4.55 10.34
N SER A 79 20.51 4.49 10.23
CA SER A 79 21.26 3.22 10.28
C SER A 79 21.20 2.53 11.64
N THR A 80 20.71 3.21 12.67
CA THR A 80 20.43 2.65 14.00
C THR A 80 19.07 1.95 14.08
N SER A 81 18.26 1.97 13.01
CA SER A 81 16.99 1.25 12.97
C SER A 81 17.24 -0.24 12.74
N HIS A 82 16.90 -1.06 13.74
CA HIS A 82 17.11 -2.50 13.69
C HIS A 82 15.87 -3.30 13.29
N ILE A 83 14.68 -2.73 13.50
CA ILE A 83 13.40 -3.32 13.12
C ILE A 83 12.65 -2.31 12.28
N LEU A 84 12.23 -2.72 11.09
CA LEU A 84 11.47 -1.91 10.15
C LEU A 84 10.14 -2.59 9.87
N ILE A 85 9.05 -1.91 10.21
CA ILE A 85 7.70 -2.39 9.92
C ILE A 85 7.23 -1.70 8.64
N PHE A 86 6.97 -2.48 7.61
CA PHE A 86 6.32 -2.01 6.40
C PHE A 86 4.83 -2.32 6.49
N GLU A 87 3.99 -1.31 6.32
CA GLU A 87 2.55 -1.47 6.18
C GLU A 87 2.06 -1.09 4.78
N GLY A 88 1.09 -1.85 4.27
CA GLY A 88 0.47 -1.63 2.96
C GLY A 88 -0.28 -2.84 2.42
N ASN A 89 -1.08 -2.59 1.39
CA ASN A 89 -1.97 -3.59 0.81
C ASN A 89 -1.24 -4.66 -0.02
N TYR A 90 -0.15 -4.32 -0.69
CA TYR A 90 0.47 -5.16 -1.73
C TYR A 90 1.80 -5.78 -1.33
N LEU A 91 2.18 -5.68 -0.05
CA LEU A 91 3.49 -6.14 0.45
C LEU A 91 3.68 -7.67 0.35
N SER A 92 2.57 -8.40 0.29
CA SER A 92 2.51 -9.86 0.21
C SER A 92 1.89 -10.33 -1.12
N LEU A 93 1.83 -9.48 -2.15
CA LEU A 93 1.21 -9.81 -3.44
C LEU A 93 2.18 -10.57 -4.35
N CYS A 94 1.80 -11.77 -4.80
CA CYS A 94 2.55 -12.58 -5.76
C CYS A 94 2.42 -12.06 -7.19
N THR A 95 3.37 -12.46 -8.04
CA THR A 95 3.36 -12.17 -9.48
C THR A 95 2.28 -12.99 -10.18
N ILE A 96 1.04 -12.51 -10.14
CA ILE A 96 -0.11 -13.14 -10.81
C ILE A 96 -0.89 -12.15 -11.67
N PRO A 97 -1.63 -12.62 -12.68
CA PRO A 97 -2.60 -11.79 -13.37
C PRO A 97 -3.66 -11.27 -12.40
N ILE A 98 -3.82 -9.95 -12.35
CA ILE A 98 -4.81 -9.28 -11.52
C ILE A 98 -6.08 -9.05 -12.36
N PRO A 99 -7.21 -9.71 -12.03
CA PRO A 99 -8.44 -9.65 -12.82
C PRO A 99 -8.98 -8.24 -13.04
N SER A 100 -8.78 -7.35 -12.06
CA SER A 100 -9.27 -5.97 -12.13
C SER A 100 -8.32 -5.02 -12.88
N SER A 101 -7.15 -5.48 -13.32
CA SER A 101 -6.21 -4.68 -14.11
C SER A 101 -6.68 -4.50 -15.56
N PRO A 102 -6.24 -3.42 -16.25
CA PRO A 102 -6.52 -3.23 -17.66
C PRO A 102 -6.10 -4.43 -18.53
N PRO A 103 -6.81 -4.74 -19.62
CA PRO A 103 -6.42 -5.79 -20.56
C PRO A 103 -4.99 -5.60 -21.08
N GLY A 104 -4.22 -6.68 -21.16
CA GLY A 104 -2.82 -6.64 -21.60
C GLY A 104 -1.83 -6.12 -20.54
N THR A 105 -2.28 -5.90 -19.29
CA THR A 105 -1.38 -5.62 -18.18
C THR A 105 -0.65 -6.89 -17.77
N GLU A 106 0.67 -6.89 -17.94
CA GLU A 106 1.51 -7.98 -17.45
C GLU A 106 1.59 -7.96 -15.91
N PRO A 107 1.65 -9.13 -15.26
CA PRO A 107 1.88 -9.22 -13.82
C PRO A 107 3.16 -8.48 -13.41
N ASP A 108 3.05 -7.60 -12.42
CA ASP A 108 4.20 -6.84 -11.91
C ASP A 108 4.98 -7.68 -10.89
N PRO A 109 6.24 -8.09 -11.20
CA PRO A 109 7.01 -8.96 -10.33
C PRO A 109 7.63 -8.23 -9.14
N ASN A 110 7.57 -6.90 -9.10
CA ASN A 110 8.29 -6.13 -8.09
C ASN A 110 7.70 -6.27 -6.69
N TRP A 111 6.39 -6.52 -6.59
CA TRP A 111 5.72 -6.78 -5.31
C TRP A 111 6.24 -8.06 -4.65
N GLU A 112 6.24 -9.16 -5.39
CA GLU A 112 6.71 -10.45 -4.91
C GLU A 112 8.20 -10.41 -4.56
N LYS A 113 9.02 -9.81 -5.43
CA LYS A 113 10.45 -9.62 -5.18
C LYS A 113 10.74 -8.81 -3.93
N ALA A 114 9.93 -7.79 -3.63
CA ALA A 114 10.09 -7.00 -2.41
C ALA A 114 9.65 -7.80 -1.19
N GLY A 115 8.55 -8.55 -1.30
CA GLY A 115 8.10 -9.47 -0.26
C GLY A 115 9.13 -10.55 0.07
N ASP A 116 9.80 -11.12 -0.92
CA ASP A 116 10.85 -12.14 -0.71
C ASP A 116 12.08 -11.64 0.07
N LEU A 117 12.21 -10.33 0.28
CA LEU A 117 13.28 -9.73 1.09
C LEU A 117 12.87 -9.48 2.55
N MET A 118 11.60 -9.68 2.89
CA MET A 118 11.10 -9.50 4.26
C MET A 118 11.46 -10.70 5.14
N ASP A 119 11.67 -10.43 6.43
CA ASP A 119 11.92 -11.49 7.42
C ASP A 119 10.63 -12.18 7.86
N GLU A 120 9.53 -11.43 7.95
CA GLU A 120 8.20 -11.94 8.33
C GLU A 120 7.08 -11.25 7.53
N HIS A 121 6.03 -12.00 7.25
CA HIS A 121 4.79 -11.54 6.63
C HIS A 121 3.60 -11.70 7.57
N TRP A 122 2.98 -10.57 7.87
CA TRP A 122 1.77 -10.52 8.67
C TRP A 122 0.61 -10.05 7.79
N PHE A 123 -0.55 -10.69 7.93
CA PHE A 123 -1.74 -10.35 7.16
C PHE A 123 -2.91 -10.05 8.09
N VAL A 124 -3.51 -8.86 7.91
CA VAL A 124 -4.74 -8.51 8.60
C VAL A 124 -5.93 -9.00 7.79
N GLU A 125 -6.63 -10.01 8.32
CA GLU A 125 -7.83 -10.56 7.72
C GLU A 125 -9.06 -9.83 8.26
N VAL A 126 -9.95 -9.41 7.36
CA VAL A 126 -11.19 -8.72 7.72
C VAL A 126 -12.31 -9.23 6.83
N ASP A 127 -13.50 -9.39 7.40
CA ASP A 127 -14.70 -9.70 6.63
C ASP A 127 -14.98 -8.59 5.60
N GLU A 128 -15.33 -8.98 4.37
CA GLU A 128 -15.50 -8.04 3.25
C GLU A 128 -16.63 -7.03 3.52
N GLU A 129 -17.73 -7.44 4.16
CA GLU A 129 -18.83 -6.54 4.48
C GLU A 129 -18.44 -5.55 5.59
N VAL A 130 -17.70 -6.01 6.59
CA VAL A 130 -17.15 -5.16 7.65
C VAL A 130 -16.19 -4.12 7.06
N ALA A 131 -15.26 -4.56 6.19
CA ALA A 131 -14.35 -3.66 5.49
C ALA A 131 -15.12 -2.63 4.65
N ALA A 132 -16.14 -3.06 3.91
CA ALA A 132 -16.96 -2.18 3.08
C ALA A 132 -17.64 -1.09 3.91
N LYS A 133 -18.29 -1.45 5.03
CA LYS A 133 -18.96 -0.50 5.93
C LYS A 133 -17.97 0.54 6.49
N ARG A 134 -16.80 0.09 6.96
CA ARG A 134 -15.73 0.97 7.46
C ARG A 134 -15.22 1.92 6.36
N LEU A 135 -15.05 1.42 5.13
CA LEU A 135 -14.62 2.23 3.99
C LEU A 135 -15.64 3.28 3.58
N VAL A 136 -16.93 2.94 3.58
CA VAL A 136 -18.03 3.88 3.29
C VAL A 136 -18.02 5.04 4.27
N ALA A 137 -18.00 4.74 5.57
CA ALA A 137 -17.91 5.75 6.62
C ALA A 137 -16.68 6.64 6.43
N ARG A 138 -15.52 6.05 6.10
CA ARG A 138 -14.27 6.79 5.84
C ARG A 138 -14.36 7.69 4.61
N HIS A 139 -14.95 7.24 3.51
CA HIS A 139 -15.07 8.05 2.28
C HIS A 139 -15.98 9.26 2.48
N VAL A 140 -17.09 9.09 3.22
CA VAL A 140 -17.97 10.21 3.57
C VAL A 140 -17.25 11.19 4.51
N LYS A 141 -16.64 10.69 5.60
CA LYS A 141 -15.91 11.52 6.58
C LYS A 141 -14.75 12.29 5.96
N SER A 142 -14.03 11.70 5.00
CA SER A 142 -12.90 12.34 4.31
C SER A 142 -13.30 13.22 3.13
N GLY A 143 -14.59 13.28 2.77
CA GLY A 143 -15.08 14.01 1.61
C GLY A 143 -14.62 13.43 0.26
N VAL A 144 -14.15 12.18 0.24
CA VAL A 144 -13.84 11.46 -1.00
C VAL A 144 -15.11 11.14 -1.77
N ALA A 145 -16.22 10.91 -1.06
CA ALA A 145 -17.55 10.79 -1.63
C ALA A 145 -18.52 11.74 -0.88
N PRO A 146 -19.40 12.47 -1.59
CA PRO A 146 -20.32 13.44 -1.00
C PRO A 146 -21.50 12.79 -0.27
N THR A 147 -21.86 11.55 -0.64
CA THR A 147 -22.98 10.81 -0.05
C THR A 147 -22.59 9.38 0.27
N GLU A 148 -23.35 8.73 1.14
CA GLU A 148 -23.16 7.31 1.45
C GLU A 148 -23.38 6.43 0.20
N GLU A 149 -24.35 6.78 -0.65
CA GLU A 149 -24.62 6.05 -1.90
C GLU A 149 -23.42 6.10 -2.86
N GLU A 150 -22.82 7.28 -3.05
CA GLU A 150 -21.62 7.43 -3.87
C GLU A 150 -20.40 6.74 -3.24
N ALA A 151 -20.29 6.75 -1.91
CA ALA A 151 -19.26 6.02 -1.18
C ALA A 151 -19.40 4.51 -1.41
N TRP A 152 -20.60 3.95 -1.30
CA TRP A 152 -20.88 2.54 -1.56
C TRP A 152 -20.52 2.15 -2.99
N LYS A 153 -20.88 2.99 -3.97
CA LYS A 153 -20.50 2.78 -5.37
C LYS A 153 -18.98 2.69 -5.51
N ARG A 154 -18.25 3.68 -4.98
CA ARG A 154 -16.78 3.71 -5.02
C ARG A 154 -16.15 2.48 -4.35
N VAL A 155 -16.65 2.08 -3.19
CA VAL A 155 -16.16 0.91 -2.46
C VAL A 155 -16.32 -0.36 -3.28
N LYS A 156 -17.49 -0.57 -3.90
CA LYS A 156 -17.76 -1.75 -4.74
C LYS A 156 -16.93 -1.77 -6.02
N GLU A 157 -16.75 -0.62 -6.66
CA GLU A 157 -16.09 -0.50 -7.96
C GLU A 157 -14.56 -0.34 -7.88
N ASN A 158 -14.00 -0.09 -6.70
CA ASN A 158 -12.56 0.08 -6.54
C ASN A 158 -12.02 -0.66 -5.30
N ASP A 159 -12.37 -0.23 -4.09
CA ASP A 159 -11.71 -0.71 -2.87
C ASP A 159 -11.88 -2.22 -2.64
N LEU A 160 -13.10 -2.76 -2.81
CA LEU A 160 -13.35 -4.20 -2.66
C LEU A 160 -12.74 -5.02 -3.79
N LEU A 161 -12.63 -4.47 -5.01
CA LEU A 161 -11.93 -5.16 -6.09
C LEU A 161 -10.44 -5.28 -5.77
N ASN A 162 -9.82 -4.20 -5.27
CA ASN A 162 -8.44 -4.26 -4.78
C ASN A 162 -8.31 -5.27 -3.63
N GLY A 163 -9.24 -5.25 -2.66
CA GLY A 163 -9.29 -6.20 -1.54
C GLY A 163 -9.31 -7.66 -1.98
N ARG A 164 -10.20 -8.01 -2.93
CA ARG A 164 -10.30 -9.36 -3.50
C ARG A 164 -9.04 -9.76 -4.24
N ASP A 165 -8.44 -8.84 -4.99
CA ASP A 165 -7.20 -9.08 -5.72
C ASP A 165 -6.03 -9.35 -4.76
N ILE A 166 -5.96 -8.62 -3.64
CA ILE A 166 -4.99 -8.86 -2.55
C ILE A 166 -5.17 -10.26 -1.98
N VAL A 167 -6.39 -10.63 -1.58
CA VAL A 167 -6.67 -11.94 -0.98
C VAL A 167 -6.36 -13.08 -1.96
N ARG A 168 -6.74 -12.93 -3.23
CA ARG A 168 -6.47 -13.91 -4.30
C ARG A 168 -4.99 -14.05 -4.60
N GLY A 169 -4.28 -12.92 -4.70
CA GLY A 169 -2.88 -12.85 -5.10
C GLY A 169 -1.90 -12.91 -3.94
N ARG A 170 -2.35 -13.08 -2.71
CA ARG A 170 -1.49 -13.16 -1.54
C ARG A 170 -0.54 -14.36 -1.62
N ARG A 171 0.71 -14.16 -1.22
CA ARG A 171 1.69 -15.23 -1.05
C ARG A 171 1.17 -16.32 -0.12
N LYS A 172 1.61 -17.55 -0.39
CA LYS A 172 1.48 -18.66 0.56
C LYS A 172 2.55 -18.52 1.64
N GLY A 173 2.30 -19.08 2.82
CA GLY A 173 3.23 -18.97 3.95
C GLY A 173 3.27 -17.56 4.53
N ILE A 174 2.10 -16.98 4.81
CA ILE A 174 2.01 -15.84 5.74
C ILE A 174 2.36 -16.39 7.12
N ASP A 175 3.28 -15.73 7.81
CA ASP A 175 3.76 -16.14 9.13
C ASP A 175 2.67 -15.96 10.18
N GLU A 176 1.93 -14.83 10.13
CA GLU A 176 0.86 -14.53 11.07
C GLU A 176 -0.38 -13.94 10.40
N ILE A 177 -1.57 -14.45 10.79
CA ILE A 177 -2.87 -13.92 10.36
C ILE A 177 -3.55 -13.29 11.56
N VAL A 178 -3.74 -11.97 11.51
CA VAL A 178 -4.46 -11.21 12.52
C VAL A 178 -5.89 -10.97 12.04
N VAL A 179 -6.87 -11.62 12.67
CA VAL A 179 -8.28 -11.41 12.33
C VAL A 179 -8.78 -10.13 12.99
N SER A 180 -9.17 -9.14 12.17
CA SER A 180 -9.80 -7.90 12.60
C SER A 180 -11.20 -8.19 13.09
N LYS A 181 -11.38 -8.12 14.41
CA LYS A 181 -12.68 -8.23 15.08
C LYS A 181 -13.03 -6.89 15.70
N GLU A 182 -14.28 -6.49 15.59
CA GLU A 182 -14.79 -5.41 16.43
C GLU A 182 -14.90 -5.95 17.85
N ASP A 183 -14.22 -5.29 18.79
CA ASP A 183 -14.29 -5.59 20.21
C ASP A 183 -14.65 -4.29 20.94
N ASP A 184 -15.93 -4.18 21.32
CA ASP A 184 -16.43 -3.01 22.03
C ASP A 184 -15.77 -2.82 23.42
N GLY A 185 -15.15 -3.87 23.97
CA GLY A 185 -14.40 -3.79 25.23
C GLY A 185 -13.02 -3.16 25.11
N TRP A 186 -12.53 -2.93 23.88
CA TRP A 186 -11.25 -2.28 23.58
C TRP A 186 -11.41 -0.92 22.87
N ARG A 187 -12.64 -0.43 22.71
CA ARG A 187 -12.86 0.95 22.25
C ARG A 187 -12.15 1.90 23.21
N ALA A 188 -11.20 2.68 22.71
CA ALA A 188 -10.62 3.77 23.48
C ALA A 188 -11.75 4.71 23.89
N ASP A 189 -11.84 5.04 25.19
CA ASP A 189 -12.87 5.94 25.69
C ASP A 189 -12.86 7.24 24.87
N GLY A 190 -13.94 7.52 24.12
CA GLY A 190 -14.17 8.81 23.46
C GLY A 190 -14.25 8.82 21.92
N GLU A 191 -14.25 7.68 21.23
CA GLU A 191 -14.62 7.65 19.80
C GLU A 191 -16.07 7.17 19.61
N GLU A 192 -16.98 8.12 19.36
CA GLU A 192 -18.33 7.89 18.83
C GLU A 192 -18.30 7.55 17.32
#